data_AF-A0A7C0W7S7-F1
#
_entry.id   AF-A0A7C0W7S7-F1
#
_cell.length_a   1.000
_cell.length_b   1.000
_cell.length_c   1.000
_cell.angle_alpha   90.00
_cell.angle_beta   90.00
_cell.angle_gamma   90.00
#
_symmetry.space_group_name_H-M   'P 1'
#
loop_
_entity.id
_entity.type
_entity.pdbx_description
1 polymer ?
#
loop_
_entity_poly.entity_id
_entity_poly.type
_entity_poly.pdbx_seq_one_letter_code
_entity_poly.pdbx_strand_id
1 'polypeptide(L)'
;MMKKLLILLFLLTAGCSQSLYMQGRRHVDEGRYDEAVDILYQEIQKKPTSYEAWRELGVAYYQKGDLIKAEDAFKQANNIQPDARTNLYMGLIFEQRKQYDKAIGAYSSSLNMKSKGKTGEMLRSHLNRLIDLKIREDARQAIADETAIDVAAIPDN
;
A
#
# COMPACT_ATOMS: atom_id res chain seq x y z
N MET A 1 1.63 -36.81 -42.02
CA MET A 1 0.61 -35.84 -41.54
C MET A 1 0.49 -35.75 -40.01
N MET A 2 0.74 -36.81 -39.23
CA MET A 2 0.58 -36.79 -37.75
C MET A 2 1.54 -35.87 -36.97
N LYS A 3 2.76 -35.60 -37.46
CA LYS A 3 3.71 -34.69 -36.78
C LYS A 3 3.26 -33.22 -36.74
N LYS A 4 2.51 -32.75 -37.75
CA LYS A 4 1.95 -31.39 -37.76
C LYS A 4 0.75 -31.26 -36.80
N LEU A 5 0.00 -32.35 -36.59
CA LEU A 5 -1.13 -32.41 -35.66
C LEU A 5 -0.65 -32.41 -34.19
N LEU A 6 0.49 -33.05 -33.89
CA LEU A 6 1.13 -33.03 -32.57
C LEU A 6 1.73 -31.65 -32.20
N ILE A 7 2.29 -30.92 -33.16
CA ILE A 7 2.78 -29.55 -32.94
C ILE A 7 1.60 -28.58 -32.71
N LEU A 8 0.48 -28.77 -33.42
CA LEU A 8 -0.74 -28.00 -33.17
C LEU A 8 -1.36 -28.30 -31.79
N LEU A 9 -1.32 -29.57 -31.34
CA LEU A 9 -1.81 -29.95 -30.01
C LEU A 9 -0.95 -29.37 -28.87
N PHE A 10 0.36 -29.26 -29.06
CA PHE A 10 1.28 -28.66 -28.07
C PHE A 10 1.11 -27.13 -27.98
N LEU A 11 0.76 -26.47 -29.09
CA LEU A 11 0.42 -25.04 -29.11
C LEU A 11 -0.94 -24.73 -28.46
N LEU A 12 -1.87 -25.70 -28.44
CA LEU A 12 -3.16 -25.58 -27.75
C LEU A 12 -3.02 -25.75 -26.22
N THR A 13 -2.04 -26.54 -25.73
CA THR A 13 -1.74 -26.63 -24.29
C THR A 13 -0.83 -25.52 -23.78
N ALA A 14 -0.08 -24.85 -24.65
CA ALA A 14 0.67 -23.63 -24.34
C ALA A 14 -0.21 -22.35 -24.33
N GLY A 15 -1.48 -22.48 -24.71
CA GLY A 15 -2.41 -21.42 -25.04
C GLY A 15 -3.18 -20.77 -23.88
N CYS A 16 -2.67 -20.86 -22.64
CA CYS A 16 -3.08 -19.93 -21.60
C CYS A 16 -1.81 -19.34 -20.98
N SER A 17 -1.17 -18.41 -21.70
CA SER A 17 -0.12 -17.59 -21.09
C SER A 17 -0.75 -16.80 -19.95
N GLN A 18 -0.59 -17.30 -18.72
CA GLN A 18 -0.98 -16.59 -17.51
C GLN A 18 -0.38 -15.18 -17.59
N SER A 19 -1.21 -14.14 -17.52
CA SER A 19 -0.73 -12.74 -17.52
C SER A 19 0.39 -12.58 -16.50
N LEU A 20 1.46 -11.83 -16.82
CA LEU A 20 2.57 -11.60 -15.88
C LEU A 20 2.05 -11.02 -14.56
N TYR A 21 1.02 -10.16 -14.61
CA TYR A 21 0.30 -9.72 -13.42
C TYR A 21 -0.16 -10.88 -12.53
N MET A 22 -0.81 -11.89 -13.11
CA MET A 22 -1.34 -13.00 -12.33
C MET A 22 -0.24 -13.95 -11.83
N GLN A 23 0.90 -14.02 -12.53
CA GLN A 23 2.08 -14.74 -12.04
C GLN A 23 2.70 -13.98 -10.85
N GLY A 24 2.91 -12.67 -10.99
CA GLY A 24 3.46 -11.82 -9.94
C GLY A 24 2.58 -11.81 -8.68
N ARG A 25 1.26 -11.70 -8.85
CA ARG A 25 0.30 -11.82 -7.74
C ARG A 25 0.40 -13.18 -7.03
N ARG A 26 0.56 -14.27 -7.78
CA ARG A 26 0.74 -15.60 -7.17
C ARG A 26 2.00 -15.65 -6.31
N HIS A 27 3.12 -15.11 -6.81
CA HIS A 27 4.34 -14.99 -6.01
C HIS A 27 4.13 -14.18 -4.73
N VAL A 28 3.33 -13.10 -4.77
CA VAL A 28 2.93 -12.36 -3.55
C VAL A 28 2.15 -13.24 -2.58
N ASP A 29 1.13 -13.96 -3.08
CA ASP A 29 0.29 -14.84 -2.27
C ASP A 29 1.10 -15.99 -1.63
N GLU A 30 2.17 -16.44 -2.30
CA GLU A 30 3.08 -17.49 -1.83
C GLU A 30 4.24 -16.97 -0.97
N GLY A 31 4.32 -15.66 -0.71
CA GLY A 31 5.39 -15.06 0.09
C GLY A 31 6.74 -14.91 -0.62
N ARG A 32 6.79 -15.21 -1.92
CA ARG A 32 8.00 -15.11 -2.76
C ARG A 32 8.15 -13.70 -3.32
N TYR A 33 8.45 -12.77 -2.42
CA TYR A 33 8.35 -11.34 -2.71
C TYR A 33 9.42 -10.82 -3.69
N ASP A 34 10.62 -11.41 -3.71
CA ASP A 34 11.66 -11.05 -4.67
C ASP A 34 11.23 -11.40 -6.10
N GLU A 35 10.75 -12.64 -6.30
CA GLU A 35 10.24 -13.08 -7.59
C GLU A 35 8.97 -12.33 -7.99
N ALA A 36 8.12 -11.97 -7.02
CA ALA A 36 6.97 -11.12 -7.27
C ALA A 36 7.39 -9.77 -7.84
N VAL A 37 8.40 -9.12 -7.23
CA VAL A 37 8.92 -7.82 -7.68
C VAL A 37 9.42 -7.91 -9.12
N ASP A 38 10.22 -8.93 -9.45
CA ASP A 38 10.78 -9.10 -10.80
C ASP A 38 9.67 -9.27 -11.85
N ILE A 39 8.70 -10.15 -11.59
CA ILE A 39 7.61 -10.43 -12.51
C ILE A 39 6.66 -9.24 -12.66
N LEU A 40 6.37 -8.54 -11.56
CA LEU A 40 5.50 -7.35 -11.58
C LEU A 40 6.15 -6.18 -12.31
N TYR A 41 7.47 -6.00 -12.20
CA TYR A 41 8.19 -5.01 -13.00
C TYR A 41 8.11 -5.31 -14.50
N GLN A 42 8.20 -6.58 -14.91
CA GLN A 42 8.03 -6.95 -16.31
C GLN A 42 6.61 -6.64 -16.82
N GLU A 43 5.57 -6.84 -16.01
CA GLU A 43 4.21 -6.42 -16.38
C GLU A 43 4.11 -4.90 -16.51
N ILE A 44 4.65 -4.15 -15.54
CA ILE A 44 4.63 -2.68 -15.54
C ILE A 44 5.37 -2.11 -16.74
N GLN A 45 6.51 -2.69 -17.15
CA GLN A 45 7.21 -2.26 -18.36
C GLN A 45 6.38 -2.45 -19.63
N LYS A 46 5.55 -3.50 -19.70
CA LYS A 46 4.65 -3.76 -20.83
C LYS A 46 3.35 -2.96 -20.75
N LYS A 47 2.83 -2.76 -19.54
CA LYS A 47 1.58 -2.05 -19.25
C LYS A 47 1.77 -1.11 -18.06
N PRO A 48 2.35 0.08 -18.29
CA PRO A 48 2.62 1.04 -17.21
C PRO A 48 1.37 1.52 -16.48
N THR A 49 0.20 1.37 -17.10
CA THR A 49 -1.11 1.73 -16.55
C THR A 49 -1.82 0.59 -15.82
N SER A 50 -1.16 -0.54 -15.55
CA SER A 50 -1.78 -1.60 -14.74
C SER A 50 -1.73 -1.23 -13.25
N TYR A 51 -2.81 -0.62 -12.75
CA TYR A 51 -2.90 -0.27 -11.33
C TYR A 51 -2.83 -1.50 -10.43
N GLU A 52 -3.32 -2.66 -10.87
CA GLU A 52 -3.21 -3.90 -10.09
C GLU A 52 -1.76 -4.38 -9.96
N ALA A 53 -0.96 -4.29 -11.02
CA ALA A 53 0.46 -4.66 -10.96
C ALA A 53 1.23 -3.73 -10.03
N TRP A 54 0.99 -2.41 -10.10
CA TRP A 54 1.56 -1.45 -9.15
C TRP A 54 1.13 -1.72 -7.71
N ARG A 55 -0.16 -2.06 -7.48
CA ARG A 55 -0.64 -2.40 -6.14
C ARG A 55 0.03 -3.65 -5.60
N GLU A 56 0.09 -4.75 -6.35
CA GLU A 56 0.76 -5.96 -5.85
C GLU A 56 2.27 -5.75 -5.67
N LEU A 57 2.90 -4.86 -6.46
CA LEU A 57 4.31 -4.48 -6.27
C LEU A 57 4.48 -3.75 -4.92
N GLY A 58 3.56 -2.84 -4.60
CA GLY A 58 3.52 -2.18 -3.30
C GLY A 58 3.34 -3.18 -2.14
N VAL A 59 2.48 -4.19 -2.31
CA VAL A 59 2.30 -5.25 -1.31
C VAL A 59 3.58 -6.06 -1.13
N ALA A 60 4.25 -6.45 -2.22
CA ALA A 60 5.51 -7.17 -2.15
C ALA A 60 6.58 -6.38 -1.39
N TYR A 61 6.74 -5.08 -1.69
CA TYR A 61 7.68 -4.22 -0.97
C TYR A 61 7.30 -4.01 0.50
N TYR A 62 6.01 -3.85 0.80
CA TYR A 62 5.52 -3.72 2.17
C TYR A 62 5.89 -4.95 3.00
N GLN A 63 5.67 -6.15 2.46
CA GLN A 63 6.00 -7.40 3.15
C GLN A 63 7.51 -7.59 3.35
N LYS A 64 8.32 -7.04 2.44
CA LYS A 64 9.78 -6.98 2.59
C LYS A 64 10.26 -5.92 3.60
N GLY A 65 9.36 -5.08 4.11
CA GLY A 65 9.70 -3.95 4.98
C GLY A 65 10.29 -2.74 4.25
N ASP A 66 10.36 -2.75 2.91
CA ASP A 66 10.80 -1.60 2.12
C ASP A 66 9.63 -0.62 1.96
N LEU A 67 9.32 0.07 3.06
CA LEU A 67 8.16 0.96 3.14
C LEU A 67 8.24 2.13 2.15
N ILE A 68 9.44 2.55 1.74
CA ILE A 68 9.63 3.67 0.80
C ILE A 68 9.16 3.23 -0.58
N LYS A 69 9.68 2.11 -1.08
CA LYS A 69 9.24 1.59 -2.39
C LYS A 69 7.79 1.12 -2.37
N ALA A 70 7.31 0.61 -1.25
CA ALA A 70 5.91 0.26 -1.07
C ALA A 70 5.00 1.49 -1.28
N GLU A 71 5.30 2.59 -0.57
CA GLU A 71 4.56 3.84 -0.70
C GLU A 71 4.57 4.38 -2.13
N ASP A 72 5.73 4.35 -2.81
CA ASP A 72 5.85 4.82 -4.19
C ASP A 72 5.02 3.99 -5.15
N ALA A 73 5.06 2.65 -5.04
CA ALA A 73 4.26 1.76 -5.87
C ALA A 73 2.75 1.95 -5.62
N PHE A 74 2.32 2.12 -4.36
CA PHE A 74 0.93 2.42 -4.02
C PHE A 74 0.48 3.79 -4.53
N LYS A 75 1.35 4.82 -4.50
CA LYS A 75 1.06 6.12 -5.13
C LYS A 75 0.83 5.97 -6.63
N GLN A 76 1.67 5.20 -7.33
CA GLN A 76 1.46 4.94 -8.76
C GLN A 76 0.13 4.24 -9.02
N ALA A 77 -0.20 3.20 -8.25
CA ALA A 77 -1.49 2.51 -8.36
C ALA A 77 -2.67 3.47 -8.18
N ASN A 78 -2.64 4.28 -7.11
CA ASN A 78 -3.73 5.21 -6.79
C ASN A 78 -3.84 6.37 -7.78
N ASN A 79 -2.73 6.81 -8.40
CA ASN A 79 -2.74 7.82 -9.46
C ASN A 79 -3.41 7.31 -10.75
N ILE A 80 -3.28 6.01 -11.04
CA ILE A 80 -3.93 5.37 -12.19
C ILE A 80 -5.40 5.11 -11.88
N GLN A 81 -5.67 4.41 -10.78
CA GLN A 81 -7.01 4.11 -10.32
C GLN A 81 -7.02 4.03 -8.80
N PRO A 82 -7.71 4.96 -8.12
CA PRO A 82 -7.90 4.87 -6.68
C PRO A 82 -8.62 3.57 -6.29
N ASP A 83 -8.13 2.88 -5.26
CA ASP A 83 -8.80 1.69 -4.72
C ASP A 83 -8.67 1.58 -3.19
N ALA A 84 -9.63 0.87 -2.58
CA ALA A 84 -9.72 0.76 -1.12
C ALA A 84 -8.53 0.01 -0.50
N ARG A 85 -8.00 -1.02 -1.18
CA ARG A 85 -6.90 -1.86 -0.68
C ARG A 85 -5.58 -1.08 -0.72
N THR A 86 -5.34 -0.31 -1.77
CA THR A 86 -4.18 0.60 -1.86
C THR A 86 -4.21 1.63 -0.72
N ASN A 87 -5.36 2.25 -0.45
CA ASN A 87 -5.51 3.19 0.67
C ASN A 87 -5.34 2.53 2.05
N LEU A 88 -5.76 1.28 2.21
CA LEU A 88 -5.50 0.50 3.43
C LEU A 88 -4.00 0.34 3.69
N TYR A 89 -3.23 -0.09 2.68
CA TYR A 89 -1.77 -0.27 2.84
C TYR A 89 -1.03 1.05 3.05
N MET A 90 -1.45 2.14 2.39
CA MET A 90 -0.91 3.47 2.66
C MET A 90 -1.14 3.89 4.12
N GLY A 91 -2.33 3.61 4.66
CA GLY A 91 -2.62 3.84 6.08
C GLY A 91 -1.69 3.06 7.01
N LEU A 92 -1.44 1.78 6.72
CA LEU A 92 -0.50 0.95 7.49
C LEU A 92 0.92 1.51 7.45
N ILE A 93 1.39 1.94 6.26
CA ILE A 93 2.72 2.54 6.10
C ILE A 93 2.85 3.83 6.91
N PHE A 94 1.87 4.74 6.82
CA PHE A 94 1.90 5.99 7.56
C PHE A 94 1.81 5.78 9.07
N GLU A 95 0.99 4.83 9.50
CA GLU A 95 0.86 4.44 10.90
C GLU A 95 2.20 3.92 11.45
N GLN A 96 2.88 3.03 10.74
CA GLN A 96 4.18 2.49 11.15
C GLN A 96 5.24 3.59 11.27
N ARG A 97 5.12 4.65 10.45
CA ARG A 97 5.98 5.84 10.50
C ARG A 97 5.49 6.93 11.46
N LYS A 98 4.45 6.65 12.26
CA LYS A 98 3.81 7.60 13.20
C LYS A 98 3.30 8.88 12.53
N GLN A 99 3.03 8.85 11.23
CA GLN A 99 2.44 9.97 10.49
C GLN A 99 0.92 9.90 10.63
N TYR A 100 0.41 10.15 11.85
CA TYR A 100 -0.98 9.83 12.21
C TYR A 100 -2.01 10.55 11.35
N ASP A 101 -1.79 11.81 10.98
CA ASP A 101 -2.69 12.56 10.09
C ASP A 101 -2.86 11.87 8.73
N LYS A 102 -1.75 11.47 8.12
CA LYS A 102 -1.76 10.79 6.83
C LYS A 102 -2.40 9.41 6.94
N ALA A 103 -2.14 8.68 8.04
CA ALA A 103 -2.75 7.38 8.30
C ALA A 103 -4.28 7.49 8.45
N ILE A 104 -4.76 8.49 9.21
CA ILE A 104 -6.19 8.78 9.36
C ILE A 104 -6.82 9.08 8.00
N GLY A 105 -6.19 9.93 7.18
CA GLY A 105 -6.66 10.26 5.84
C GLY A 105 -6.76 9.04 4.91
N ALA A 106 -5.74 8.18 4.93
CA ALA A 106 -5.68 6.97 4.10
C ALA A 106 -6.72 5.92 4.53
N TYR A 107 -6.84 5.63 5.82
CA TYR A 107 -7.86 4.70 6.33
C TYR A 107 -9.29 5.21 6.13
N SER A 108 -9.52 6.51 6.30
CA SER A 108 -10.82 7.13 6.03
C SER A 108 -11.19 6.99 4.55
N SER A 109 -10.23 7.24 3.65
CA SER A 109 -10.41 7.03 2.21
C SER A 109 -10.76 5.57 1.91
N SER A 110 -10.01 4.61 2.47
CA SER A 110 -10.30 3.17 2.30
C SER A 110 -11.71 2.79 2.78
N LEU A 111 -12.13 3.30 3.95
CA LEU A 111 -13.44 3.02 4.52
C LEU A 111 -14.58 3.59 3.65
N ASN A 112 -14.41 4.82 3.15
CA ASN A 112 -15.38 5.50 2.28
C ASN A 112 -15.56 4.79 0.94
N MET A 113 -14.54 4.08 0.46
CA MET A 113 -14.59 3.25 -0.75
C MET A 113 -15.30 1.90 -0.54
N LYS A 114 -16.17 1.81 0.48
CA LYS A 114 -17.01 0.65 0.83
C LYS A 114 -16.21 -0.58 1.27
N SER A 115 -15.12 -0.39 2.02
CA SER A 115 -14.54 -1.47 2.80
C SER A 115 -15.56 -1.94 3.85
N LYS A 116 -16.19 -3.09 3.63
CA LYS A 116 -17.30 -3.63 4.46
C LYS A 116 -16.86 -4.87 5.27
N GLY A 117 -17.69 -5.28 6.21
CA GLY A 117 -17.44 -6.45 7.06
C GLY A 117 -16.20 -6.27 7.92
N LYS A 118 -15.42 -7.34 8.08
CA LYS A 118 -14.23 -7.39 8.94
C LYS A 118 -13.21 -6.30 8.62
N THR A 119 -13.01 -5.96 7.34
CA THR A 119 -12.06 -4.91 6.96
C THR A 119 -12.54 -3.53 7.39
N GLY A 120 -13.85 -3.26 7.30
CA GLY A 120 -14.43 -2.00 7.79
C GLY A 120 -14.32 -1.86 9.30
N GLU A 121 -14.55 -2.94 10.05
CA GLU A 121 -14.39 -2.98 11.52
C GLU A 121 -12.93 -2.75 11.92
N MET A 122 -12.00 -3.44 11.26
CA MET A 122 -10.56 -3.26 11.44
C MET A 122 -10.17 -1.78 11.20
N LEU A 123 -10.57 -1.19 10.08
CA LEU A 123 -10.29 0.22 9.76
C LEU A 123 -10.82 1.18 10.83
N ARG A 124 -12.05 0.96 11.33
CA ARG A 124 -12.61 1.77 12.44
C ARG A 124 -11.80 1.65 13.72
N SER A 125 -11.32 0.44 14.04
CA SER A 125 -10.44 0.21 15.19
C SER A 125 -9.11 0.97 15.07
N HIS A 126 -8.46 0.89 13.90
CA HIS A 126 -7.24 1.65 13.62
C HIS A 126 -7.48 3.16 13.72
N LEU A 127 -8.56 3.67 13.13
CA LEU A 127 -8.91 5.10 13.19
C LEU A 127 -9.10 5.60 14.63
N ASN A 128 -9.86 4.88 15.46
CA ASN A 128 -10.07 5.27 16.86
C ASN A 128 -8.74 5.34 17.63
N ARG A 129 -7.86 4.36 17.44
CA ARG A 129 -6.54 4.36 18.09
C ARG A 129 -5.66 5.50 17.59
N LEU A 130 -5.68 5.80 16.29
CA LEU A 130 -4.89 6.88 15.72
C LEU A 130 -5.33 8.27 16.21
N ILE A 131 -6.64 8.48 16.39
CA ILE A 131 -7.16 9.73 16.96
C ILE A 131 -6.65 9.94 18.39
N ASP A 132 -6.69 8.90 19.23
CA ASP A 132 -6.12 8.97 20.59
C ASP A 132 -4.60 9.25 20.56
N LEU A 133 -3.85 8.56 19.69
CA LEU A 133 -2.40 8.80 19.54
C LEU A 133 -2.10 10.23 19.09
N LYS A 134 -2.86 10.76 18.13
CA LYS A 134 -2.71 12.14 17.66
C LYS A 134 -2.98 13.13 18.79
N ILE A 135 -4.08 12.98 19.53
CA ILE A 135 -4.42 13.87 20.65
C ILE A 135 -3.28 13.87 21.70
N ARG A 136 -2.71 12.70 22.01
CA ARG A 136 -1.58 12.60 22.94
C ARG A 136 -0.32 13.29 22.41
N GLU A 137 -0.05 13.18 21.11
CA GLU A 137 1.10 13.83 20.48
C GLU A 137 0.93 15.36 20.45
N ASP A 138 -0.24 15.85 20.04
CA ASP A 138 -0.59 17.28 20.05
C ASP A 138 -0.47 17.86 21.47
N ALA A 139 -0.99 17.16 22.48
CA ALA A 139 -0.90 17.58 23.88
C ALA A 139 0.55 17.63 24.37
N ARG A 140 1.38 16.64 24.00
CA ARG A 140 2.81 16.63 24.34
C ARG A 140 3.55 17.80 23.70
N GLN A 141 3.25 18.11 22.44
CA GLN A 141 3.87 19.23 21.74
C GLN A 141 3.48 20.56 22.38
N ALA A 142 2.19 20.76 22.70
CA ALA A 142 1.72 21.99 23.35
C ALA A 142 2.41 22.23 24.71
N ILE A 143 2.57 21.18 25.53
CA ILE A 143 3.30 21.26 26.80
C ILE A 143 4.78 21.58 26.56
N ALA A 144 5.41 20.94 25.57
CA ALA A 144 6.81 21.19 25.25
C ALA A 144 7.04 22.65 24.81
N ASP A 145 6.15 23.18 23.97
CA ASP A 145 6.19 24.56 23.50
C ASP A 145 6.01 25.55 24.66
N GLU A 146 5.10 25.29 25.61
CA GLU A 146 4.93 26.10 26.82
C GLU A 146 6.19 26.11 27.69
N THR A 147 6.83 24.95 27.90
CA THR A 147 8.07 24.86 28.68
C THR A 147 9.28 25.48 27.99
N ALA A 148 9.23 25.67 26.68
CA ALA A 148 10.29 26.30 25.89
C ALA A 148 10.20 27.84 25.90
N ILE A 149 9.12 28.41 26.43
CA ILE A 149 8.99 29.86 26.60
C ILE A 149 9.97 30.31 27.69
N ASP A 150 10.99 31.08 27.30
CA ASP A 150 11.88 31.74 28.26
C ASP A 150 11.14 32.92 28.90
N VAL A 151 10.53 32.65 30.06
CA VAL A 151 9.79 33.64 30.83
C VAL A 151 10.70 34.81 31.26
N ALA A 152 12.02 34.61 31.36
CA ALA A 152 12.98 35.67 31.68
C ALA A 152 13.31 36.58 30.48
N ALA A 153 12.92 36.21 29.26
CA ALA A 153 13.04 37.03 28.06
C ALA A 153 11.79 37.91 27.80
N ILE A 154 10.75 37.79 28.64
CA ILE A 154 9.54 38.62 28.56
C ILE A 154 9.85 39.98 29.22
N PRO A 155 9.78 41.11 28.50
CA PRO A 155 10.06 42.42 29.09
C PRO A 155 9.07 42.76 30.20
N ASP A 156 9.56 43.31 31.32
CA ASP A 156 8.71 43.93 32.33
C ASP A 156 7.97 45.12 31.70
N ASN A 157 6.63 45.12 31.78
CA ASN A 157 5.76 46.22 31.33
C ASN A 157 5.47 47.19 32.48
#